data_AF-A0AAV3F429-F1
#
_entry.id   AF-A0AAV3F429-F1
#
_cell.length_a   1.000
_cell.length_b   1.000
_cell.length_c   1.000
_cell.angle_alpha   90.00
_cell.angle_beta   90.00
_cell.angle_gamma   90.00
#
_symmetry.space_group_name_H-M   'P 1'
#
loop_
_entity.id
_entity.type
_entity.pdbx_description
1 polymer ?
#
loop_
_entity_poly.entity_id
_entity_poly.type
_entity_poly.pdbx_seq_one_letter_code
_entity_poly.pdbx_strand_id
1 'polypeptide(L)'
;MNDNNLKTYKTEEISFEIIKEADKAYNYQGKLTPILDQLEGDFNQNIIDQIVLWKVNRYAEVDDSRMKVLNQIDKNSLELDVDLTRVVLESLLACTGIQLAMASTILRFKNPHVYQILDQRVFRFIYGISLQEELRREKDQVKVYLDYLVKLKEVCNELSIVFEDSDRVLYELDKKYNKHIKLKY
;
A
#
# COMPACT_ATOMS: atom_id res chain seq x y z
N MET A 1 23.88 1.65 6.79
CA MET A 1 24.62 2.60 5.92
C MET A 1 23.58 3.25 5.02
N ASN A 2 23.30 4.54 5.24
CA ASN A 2 22.52 5.32 4.29
C ASN A 2 23.32 5.39 3.00
N ASP A 3 22.76 4.92 1.89
CA ASP A 3 23.30 5.28 0.59
C ASP A 3 23.14 6.80 0.48
N ASN A 4 24.25 7.56 0.56
CA ASN A 4 24.26 9.03 0.47
C ASN A 4 23.64 9.58 -0.84
N ASN A 5 23.28 8.70 -1.78
CA ASN A 5 22.65 9.01 -3.05
C ASN A 5 21.15 8.64 -3.12
N LEU A 6 20.55 8.12 -2.04
CA LEU A 6 19.13 7.78 -2.04
C LEU A 6 18.28 9.06 -2.14
N LYS A 7 17.41 9.10 -3.15
CA LYS A 7 16.49 10.20 -3.36
C LYS A 7 15.15 9.93 -2.69
N THR A 8 14.59 10.94 -2.05
CA THR A 8 13.31 10.90 -1.32
C THR A 8 12.46 12.10 -1.73
N TYR A 9 11.19 12.13 -1.33
CA TYR A 9 10.35 13.30 -1.59
C TYR A 9 10.89 14.61 -0.98
N LYS A 10 11.73 14.51 0.07
CA LYS A 10 12.32 15.69 0.72
C LYS A 10 13.58 16.21 0.02
N THR A 11 14.26 15.37 -0.74
CA THR A 11 15.55 15.73 -1.37
C THR A 11 15.39 16.11 -2.83
N GLU A 12 14.29 15.70 -3.46
CA GLU A 12 14.00 16.01 -4.85
C GLU A 12 12.94 17.09 -4.97
N GLU A 13 13.13 17.98 -5.94
CA GLU A 13 12.08 18.90 -6.34
C GLU A 13 11.09 18.16 -7.25
N ILE A 14 9.88 17.95 -6.76
CA ILE A 14 8.82 17.21 -7.45
C ILE A 14 7.76 18.22 -7.89
N SER A 15 7.80 18.58 -9.17
CA SER A 15 6.80 19.48 -9.76
C SER A 15 5.48 18.76 -10.05
N PHE A 16 4.41 19.53 -10.26
CA PHE A 16 3.11 19.02 -10.65
C PHE A 16 3.16 18.21 -11.96
N GLU A 17 3.96 18.64 -12.93
CA GLU A 17 4.15 17.92 -14.19
C GLU A 17 4.76 16.53 -13.97
N ILE A 18 5.75 16.44 -13.08
CA ILE A 18 6.41 15.16 -12.74
C ILE A 18 5.42 14.20 -12.08
N ILE A 19 4.55 14.70 -11.20
CA ILE A 19 3.49 13.90 -10.57
C ILE A 19 2.52 13.39 -11.63
N LYS A 20 2.08 14.25 -12.55
CA LYS A 20 1.15 13.90 -13.63
C LYS A 20 1.76 12.90 -14.61
N GLU A 21 3.06 12.96 -14.87
CA GLU A 21 3.78 11.96 -15.65
C GLU A 21 3.83 10.61 -14.93
N ALA A 22 4.14 10.60 -13.63
CA ALA A 22 4.22 9.39 -12.83
C ALA A 22 2.87 8.67 -12.74
N ASP A 23 1.79 9.41 -12.51
CA ASP A 23 0.41 8.91 -12.49
C ASP A 23 0.07 8.16 -13.80
N LYS A 24 0.34 8.79 -14.95
CA LYS A 24 0.10 8.19 -16.27
C LYS A 24 1.01 7.00 -16.60
N ALA A 25 2.19 6.93 -15.99
CA ALA A 25 3.17 5.89 -16.28
C ALA A 25 2.82 4.54 -15.63
N TYR A 26 1.97 4.55 -14.59
CA TYR A 26 1.60 3.34 -13.87
C TYR A 26 0.70 2.43 -14.73
N ASN A 27 1.18 1.22 -15.04
CA ASN A 27 0.46 0.23 -15.85
C ASN A 27 0.65 -1.21 -15.33
N TYR A 28 0.82 -1.37 -14.01
CA TYR A 28 0.91 -2.69 -13.43
C TYR A 28 -0.44 -3.41 -13.56
N GLN A 29 -0.44 -4.65 -14.07
CA GLN A 29 -1.65 -5.46 -14.25
C GLN A 29 -2.78 -4.70 -14.98
N GLY A 30 -2.48 -3.92 -16.03
CA GLY A 30 -3.39 -2.94 -16.62
C GLY A 30 -4.79 -3.40 -17.07
N LYS A 31 -5.04 -4.72 -17.17
CA LYS A 31 -6.40 -5.27 -17.37
C LYS A 31 -7.14 -5.57 -16.08
N LEU A 32 -6.44 -6.07 -15.05
CA LEU A 32 -7.02 -6.49 -13.79
C LEU A 32 -7.16 -5.32 -12.80
N THR A 33 -6.22 -4.38 -12.80
CA THR A 33 -6.27 -3.19 -11.93
C THR A 33 -7.59 -2.41 -12.06
N PRO A 34 -8.09 -2.07 -13.27
CA PRO A 34 -9.36 -1.37 -13.39
C PRO A 34 -10.57 -2.17 -12.90
N ILE A 35 -10.53 -3.51 -13.02
CA ILE A 35 -11.59 -4.39 -12.51
C ILE A 35 -11.61 -4.34 -10.98
N LEU A 36 -10.44 -4.44 -10.36
CA LEU A 36 -10.31 -4.39 -8.90
C LEU A 36 -10.64 -3.00 -8.32
N ASP A 37 -10.31 -1.92 -9.03
CA ASP A 37 -10.66 -0.55 -8.64
C ASP A 37 -12.18 -0.30 -8.63
N GLN A 38 -12.94 -1.08 -9.41
CA GLN A 38 -14.40 -0.97 -9.54
C GLN A 38 -15.17 -1.93 -8.61
N LEU A 39 -14.49 -2.68 -7.74
CA LEU A 39 -15.15 -3.63 -6.84
C LEU A 39 -16.10 -2.94 -5.87
N GLU A 40 -17.36 -3.33 -5.85
CA GLU A 40 -18.37 -2.84 -4.92
C GLU A 40 -18.82 -3.93 -3.95
N GLY A 41 -19.17 -3.51 -2.72
CA GLY A 41 -19.78 -4.38 -1.72
C GLY A 41 -18.82 -5.28 -0.95
N ASP A 42 -19.35 -6.42 -0.51
CA ASP A 42 -18.67 -7.37 0.36
C ASP A 42 -17.67 -8.23 -0.42
N PHE A 43 -16.49 -8.39 0.17
CA PHE A 43 -15.47 -9.26 -0.35
C PHE A 43 -15.82 -10.71 -0.03
N ASN A 44 -15.43 -11.60 -0.94
CA ASN A 44 -15.51 -13.05 -0.80
C ASN A 44 -14.17 -13.66 -1.23
N GLN A 45 -14.00 -14.98 -1.08
CA GLN A 45 -12.74 -15.64 -1.42
C GLN A 45 -12.33 -15.42 -2.89
N ASN A 46 -13.27 -15.38 -3.83
CA ASN A 46 -12.96 -15.14 -5.24
C ASN A 46 -12.32 -13.74 -5.46
N ILE A 47 -12.82 -12.72 -4.77
CA ILE A 47 -12.24 -11.37 -4.80
C ILE A 47 -10.82 -11.38 -4.19
N ILE A 48 -10.64 -12.07 -3.05
CA ILE A 48 -9.32 -12.23 -2.44
C ILE A 48 -8.36 -12.92 -3.40
N ASP A 49 -8.77 -14.00 -4.06
CA ASP A 49 -7.94 -14.71 -5.03
C ASP A 49 -7.51 -13.80 -6.19
N GLN A 50 -8.41 -12.96 -6.71
CA GLN A 50 -8.08 -11.97 -7.75
C GLN A 50 -7.07 -10.93 -7.25
N ILE A 51 -7.21 -10.44 -6.01
CA ILE A 51 -6.26 -9.49 -5.40
C ILE A 51 -4.90 -10.15 -5.16
N VAL A 52 -4.89 -11.40 -4.69
CA VAL A 52 -3.65 -12.14 -4.49
C VAL A 52 -2.97 -12.32 -5.83
N LEU A 53 -3.66 -12.83 -6.86
CA LEU A 53 -3.16 -12.96 -8.23
C LEU A 53 -2.64 -11.64 -8.80
N TRP A 54 -3.30 -10.52 -8.46
CA TRP A 54 -2.85 -9.18 -8.83
C TRP A 54 -1.47 -8.87 -8.26
N LYS A 55 -1.22 -9.20 -6.99
CA LYS A 55 0.05 -8.90 -6.29
C LYS A 55 1.14 -9.95 -6.55
N VAL A 56 0.81 -11.23 -6.46
CA VAL A 56 1.70 -12.40 -6.57
C VAL A 56 0.93 -13.62 -7.08
N ASN A 57 1.57 -14.51 -7.85
CA ASN A 57 0.94 -15.75 -8.30
C ASN A 57 0.91 -16.82 -7.17
N ARG A 58 0.07 -16.62 -6.14
CA ARG A 58 -0.11 -17.53 -4.99
C ARG A 58 -1.58 -17.65 -4.60
N TYR A 59 -1.89 -18.55 -3.67
CA TYR A 59 -3.20 -18.71 -3.04
C TYR A 59 -3.13 -18.28 -1.57
N ALA A 60 -4.17 -17.62 -1.08
CA ALA A 60 -4.33 -17.27 0.32
C ALA A 60 -5.78 -17.43 0.74
N GLU A 61 -6.04 -18.37 1.64
CA GLU A 61 -7.37 -18.67 2.14
C GLU A 61 -7.74 -17.72 3.29
N VAL A 62 -8.93 -17.13 3.20
CA VAL A 62 -9.53 -16.30 4.25
C VAL A 62 -10.89 -16.90 4.56
N ASP A 63 -11.01 -17.54 5.73
CA ASP A 63 -12.28 -18.15 6.14
C ASP A 63 -13.40 -17.13 6.38
N ASP A 64 -14.63 -17.63 6.45
CA ASP A 64 -15.84 -16.82 6.61
C ASP A 64 -15.82 -15.91 7.84
N SER A 65 -15.18 -16.33 8.93
CA SER A 65 -15.13 -15.52 10.16
C SER A 65 -14.24 -14.30 9.97
N ARG A 66 -13.10 -14.47 9.31
CA ARG A 66 -12.16 -13.39 8.97
C ARG A 66 -12.70 -12.51 7.86
N MET A 67 -13.39 -13.09 6.89
CA MET A 67 -14.08 -12.34 5.82
C MET A 67 -15.15 -11.40 6.38
N LYS A 68 -15.93 -11.86 7.36
CA LYS A 68 -16.90 -11.01 8.06
C LYS A 68 -16.25 -9.82 8.75
N VAL A 69 -15.09 -10.02 9.37
CA VAL A 69 -14.32 -8.93 9.99
C VAL A 69 -13.83 -7.94 8.93
N LEU A 70 -13.24 -8.42 7.82
CA LEU A 70 -12.81 -7.58 6.71
C LEU A 70 -13.96 -6.73 6.13
N ASN A 71 -15.15 -7.31 6.00
CA ASN A 71 -16.31 -6.62 5.44
C ASN A 71 -16.96 -5.61 6.38
N GLN A 72 -16.49 -5.46 7.62
CA GLN A 72 -16.89 -4.35 8.49
C GLN A 72 -16.32 -3.00 8.01
N ILE A 73 -15.27 -3.02 7.17
CA ILE A 73 -14.74 -1.82 6.55
C ILE A 73 -15.74 -1.28 5.54
N ASP A 74 -16.26 -0.09 5.81
CA ASP A 74 -17.04 0.67 4.83
C ASP A 74 -16.11 1.19 3.72
N LYS A 75 -16.45 0.87 2.47
CA LYS A 75 -15.74 1.34 1.28
C LYS A 75 -15.77 2.86 1.15
N ASN A 76 -16.82 3.51 1.64
CA ASN A 76 -17.03 4.95 1.48
C ASN A 76 -16.52 5.78 2.66
N SER A 77 -16.00 5.13 3.71
CA SER A 77 -15.37 5.87 4.80
C SER A 77 -14.19 6.67 4.26
N LEU A 78 -14.06 7.93 4.69
CA LEU A 78 -12.94 8.81 4.36
C LEU A 78 -11.90 8.88 5.50
N GLU A 79 -12.27 8.37 6.67
CA GLU A 79 -11.46 8.44 7.88
C GLU A 79 -10.93 7.07 8.28
N LEU A 80 -9.73 7.08 8.87
CA LEU A 80 -9.07 5.88 9.36
C LEU A 80 -9.64 5.52 10.74
N ASP A 81 -10.42 4.44 10.80
CA ASP A 81 -10.78 3.79 12.06
C ASP A 81 -9.61 2.92 12.51
N VAL A 82 -8.82 3.41 13.47
CA VAL A 82 -7.60 2.75 13.94
C VAL A 82 -7.89 1.39 14.61
N ASP A 83 -8.96 1.32 15.40
CA ASP A 83 -9.30 0.12 16.17
C ASP A 83 -9.83 -0.98 15.24
N LEU A 84 -10.76 -0.64 14.34
CA LEU A 84 -11.24 -1.58 13.33
C LEU A 84 -10.11 -2.03 12.41
N THR A 85 -9.28 -1.10 11.94
CA THR A 85 -8.14 -1.41 11.06
C THR A 85 -7.19 -2.39 11.73
N ARG A 86 -6.91 -2.21 13.03
CA ARG A 86 -6.06 -3.13 13.80
C ARG A 86 -6.65 -4.53 13.85
N VAL A 87 -7.93 -4.64 14.22
CA VAL A 87 -8.64 -5.94 14.28
C VAL A 87 -8.63 -6.64 12.93
N VAL A 88 -8.89 -5.92 11.83
CA VAL A 88 -8.87 -6.48 10.48
C VAL A 88 -7.47 -6.93 10.08
N LEU A 89 -6.44 -6.14 10.35
CA LEU A 89 -5.05 -6.51 10.01
C LEU A 89 -4.58 -7.72 10.80
N GLU A 90 -4.83 -7.78 12.10
CA GLU A 90 -4.48 -8.93 12.94
C GLU A 90 -5.18 -10.20 12.45
N SER A 91 -6.45 -10.09 12.07
CA SER A 91 -7.23 -11.18 11.46
C SER A 91 -6.62 -11.67 10.14
N LEU A 92 -6.23 -10.77 9.24
CA LEU A 92 -5.60 -11.08 7.95
C LEU A 92 -4.19 -11.66 8.11
N LEU A 93 -3.36 -11.10 9.00
CA LEU A 93 -1.99 -11.57 9.24
C LEU A 93 -1.95 -12.96 9.89
N ALA A 94 -3.04 -13.40 10.50
CA ALA A 94 -3.18 -14.77 10.99
C ALA A 94 -3.44 -15.79 9.85
N CYS A 95 -3.72 -15.34 8.61
CA CYS A 95 -3.91 -16.23 7.47
C CYS A 95 -2.57 -16.69 6.89
N THR A 96 -2.50 -17.97 6.51
CA THR A 96 -1.32 -18.50 5.80
C THR A 96 -1.19 -17.81 4.44
N GLY A 97 -0.01 -17.29 4.14
CA GLY A 97 0.28 -16.62 2.87
C GLY A 97 -0.08 -15.14 2.82
N ILE A 98 -0.69 -14.57 3.87
CA ILE A 98 -0.97 -13.13 3.98
C ILE A 98 0.04 -12.48 4.93
N GLN A 99 0.94 -11.70 4.36
CA GLN A 99 1.85 -10.82 5.10
C GLN A 99 1.38 -9.37 4.98
N LEU A 100 2.02 -8.44 5.69
CA LEU A 100 1.62 -7.03 5.76
C LEU A 100 1.47 -6.36 4.37
N ALA A 101 2.37 -6.68 3.43
CA ALA A 101 2.28 -6.17 2.06
C ALA A 101 1.05 -6.70 1.29
N MET A 102 0.61 -7.93 1.57
CA MET A 102 -0.61 -8.49 0.99
C MET A 102 -1.85 -7.94 1.69
N ALA A 103 -1.84 -7.89 3.03
CA ALA A 103 -2.95 -7.35 3.82
C ALA A 103 -3.26 -5.89 3.44
N SER A 104 -2.23 -5.04 3.32
CA SER A 104 -2.40 -3.66 2.83
C SER A 104 -2.94 -3.56 1.40
N THR A 105 -2.61 -4.54 0.54
CA THR A 105 -3.17 -4.60 -0.82
C THR A 105 -4.67 -4.94 -0.80
N ILE A 106 -5.07 -5.91 0.03
CA ILE A 106 -6.50 -6.25 0.24
C ILE A 106 -7.26 -5.03 0.76
N LEU A 107 -6.71 -4.35 1.76
CA LEU A 107 -7.31 -3.14 2.33
C LEU A 107 -7.43 -2.00 1.31
N ARG A 108 -6.39 -1.77 0.49
CA ARG A 108 -6.42 -0.73 -0.56
C ARG A 108 -7.55 -0.96 -1.56
N PHE A 109 -7.81 -2.21 -1.94
CA PHE A 109 -8.95 -2.51 -2.83
C PHE A 109 -10.29 -2.46 -2.10
N LYS A 110 -10.33 -2.71 -0.79
CA LYS A 110 -11.57 -2.59 0.01
C LYS A 110 -11.99 -1.13 0.19
N ASN A 111 -11.06 -0.24 0.49
CA ASN A 111 -11.29 1.19 0.59
C ASN A 111 -10.02 1.98 0.21
N PRO A 112 -9.93 2.53 -1.02
CA PRO A 112 -8.77 3.29 -1.47
C PRO A 112 -8.65 4.69 -0.84
N HIS A 113 -9.74 5.25 -0.29
CA HIS A 113 -9.75 6.57 0.37
C HIS A 113 -9.01 6.55 1.72
N VAL A 114 -8.93 5.38 2.35
CA VAL A 114 -8.32 5.20 3.68
C VAL A 114 -7.01 4.42 3.60
N TYR A 115 -6.95 3.38 2.76
CA TYR A 115 -5.84 2.45 2.71
C TYR A 115 -5.07 2.52 1.40
N GLN A 116 -3.76 2.35 1.50
CA GLN A 116 -2.84 2.35 0.38
C GLN A 116 -1.85 1.22 0.55
N ILE A 117 -1.33 0.71 -0.56
CA ILE A 117 -0.44 -0.45 -0.54
C ILE A 117 0.85 -0.10 0.21
N LEU A 118 1.25 -0.97 1.14
CA LEU A 118 2.58 -0.88 1.77
C LEU A 118 3.61 -1.53 0.83
N ASP A 119 4.20 -0.71 -0.03
CA ASP A 119 5.24 -1.12 -0.96
C ASP A 119 6.63 -0.67 -0.50
N GLN A 120 7.65 -1.51 -0.70
CA GLN A 120 9.01 -1.22 -0.27
C GLN A 120 9.60 0.03 -0.95
N ARG A 121 9.26 0.28 -2.22
CA ARG A 121 9.72 1.47 -2.96
C ARG A 121 9.10 2.73 -2.39
N VAL A 122 7.78 2.71 -2.21
CA VAL A 122 7.04 3.84 -1.64
C VAL A 122 7.55 4.14 -0.23
N PHE A 123 7.69 3.10 0.61
CA PHE A 123 8.24 3.25 1.95
C PHE A 123 9.65 3.84 1.93
N ARG A 124 10.53 3.35 1.05
CA ARG A 124 11.89 3.89 0.90
C ARG A 124 11.88 5.35 0.46
N PHE A 125 11.01 5.72 -0.46
CA PHE A 125 10.92 7.08 -0.96
C PHE A 125 10.41 8.08 0.07
N ILE A 126 9.53 7.62 0.97
CA ILE A 126 9.01 8.41 2.09
C ILE A 126 10.04 8.51 3.22
N TYR A 127 10.62 7.40 3.65
CA TYR A 127 11.41 7.37 4.90
C TYR A 127 12.93 7.40 4.67
N GLY A 128 13.41 7.16 3.46
CA GLY A 128 14.84 7.04 3.18
C GLY A 128 15.49 5.76 3.72
N ILE A 129 14.70 4.79 4.19
CA ILE A 129 15.17 3.50 4.72
C ILE A 129 14.36 2.36 4.11
N SER A 130 14.86 1.12 4.20
CA SER A 130 14.08 -0.02 3.70
C SER A 130 12.97 -0.41 4.69
N LEU A 131 11.82 -0.84 4.16
CA LEU A 131 10.71 -1.34 4.98
C LEU A 131 11.14 -2.48 5.93
N GLN A 132 12.04 -3.35 5.48
CA GLN A 132 12.54 -4.44 6.32
C GLN A 132 13.41 -3.97 7.48
N GLU A 133 14.21 -2.91 7.28
CA GLU A 133 14.96 -2.31 8.39
C GLU A 133 13.97 -1.81 9.45
N GLU A 134 12.84 -1.21 9.04
CA GLU A 134 11.82 -0.77 10.00
C GLU A 134 11.12 -1.93 10.70
N LEU A 135 10.68 -2.95 9.96
CA LEU A 135 10.04 -4.15 10.52
C LEU A 135 10.96 -4.98 11.43
N ARG A 136 12.28 -4.80 11.34
CA ARG A 136 13.25 -5.39 12.30
C ARG A 136 13.33 -4.58 13.59
N ARG A 137 13.14 -3.25 13.53
CA ARG A 137 13.17 -2.37 14.71
C ARG A 137 11.84 -2.39 15.45
N GLU A 138 10.75 -2.20 14.73
CA GLU A 138 9.39 -2.23 15.25
C GLU A 138 8.75 -3.59 14.97
N LYS A 139 8.41 -4.31 16.04
CA LYS A 139 7.83 -5.66 15.96
C LYS A 139 6.33 -5.62 15.76
N ASP A 140 5.65 -4.54 16.15
CA ASP A 140 4.24 -4.35 15.85
C ASP A 140 4.07 -3.92 14.39
N GLN A 141 3.89 -4.90 13.51
CA GLN A 141 3.65 -4.72 12.08
C GLN A 141 2.40 -3.88 11.79
N VAL A 142 1.37 -3.98 12.63
CA VAL A 142 0.13 -3.21 12.48
C VAL A 142 0.41 -1.74 12.76
N LYS A 143 1.16 -1.45 13.82
CA LYS A 143 1.62 -0.09 14.12
C LYS A 143 2.45 0.50 12.98
N VAL A 144 3.40 -0.25 12.41
CA VAL A 144 4.19 0.22 11.25
C VAL A 144 3.29 0.65 10.09
N TYR A 145 2.24 -0.12 9.80
CA TYR A 145 1.33 0.22 8.72
C TYR A 145 0.41 1.40 9.04
N LEU A 146 -0.10 1.52 10.27
CA LEU A 146 -0.88 2.68 10.69
C LEU A 146 -0.05 3.98 10.63
N ASP A 147 1.17 3.95 11.15
CA ASP A 147 2.12 5.06 11.09
C ASP A 147 2.46 5.43 9.63
N TYR A 148 2.57 4.41 8.76
CA TYR A 148 2.75 4.59 7.32
C TYR A 148 1.58 5.33 6.67
N LEU A 149 0.32 4.97 6.95
CA LEU A 149 -0.84 5.63 6.35
C LEU A 149 -0.93 7.11 6.77
N VAL A 150 -0.67 7.41 8.05
CA VAL A 150 -0.62 8.79 8.54
C VAL A 150 0.45 9.56 7.80
N LYS A 151 1.66 9.00 7.71
CA LYS A 151 2.76 9.69 7.04
C LYS A 151 2.53 9.86 5.54
N LEU A 152 1.92 8.86 4.89
CA LEU A 152 1.57 8.90 3.49
C LEU A 152 0.59 10.03 3.20
N LYS A 153 -0.44 10.23 4.04
CA LYS A 153 -1.36 11.36 3.92
C LYS A 153 -0.65 12.71 4.02
N GLU A 154 0.31 12.86 4.93
CA GLU A 154 1.13 14.08 5.01
C GLU A 154 1.91 14.34 3.72
N VAL A 155 2.55 13.31 3.16
CA VAL A 155 3.32 13.41 1.91
C VAL A 155 2.39 13.74 0.74
N CYS A 156 1.21 13.15 0.68
CA CYS A 156 0.22 13.46 -0.35
C CYS A 156 -0.21 14.92 -0.29
N ASN A 157 -0.45 15.46 0.91
CA ASN A 157 -0.79 16.87 1.09
C ASN A 157 0.36 17.81 0.67
N GLU A 158 1.60 17.47 1.04
CA GLU A 158 2.79 18.25 0.68
C GLU A 158 3.02 18.30 -0.83
N LEU A 159 2.81 17.17 -1.51
CA LEU A 159 3.03 17.03 -2.95
C LEU A 159 1.77 17.32 -3.78
N SER A 160 0.62 17.59 -3.15
CA SER A 160 -0.68 17.69 -3.84
C SER A 160 -1.02 16.45 -4.68
N ILE A 161 -0.73 15.26 -4.15
CA ILE A 161 -1.10 13.97 -4.74
C ILE A 161 -2.46 13.53 -4.19
N VAL A 162 -3.32 13.04 -5.08
CA VAL A 162 -4.59 12.40 -4.69
C VAL A 162 -4.29 11.10 -3.94
N PHE A 163 -4.82 10.97 -2.72
CA PHE A 163 -4.43 9.88 -1.82
C PHE A 163 -4.75 8.49 -2.39
N GLU A 164 -5.87 8.33 -3.11
CA GLU A 164 -6.28 7.05 -3.70
C GLU A 164 -5.26 6.48 -4.71
N ASP A 165 -4.47 7.37 -5.33
CA ASP A 165 -3.48 7.04 -6.36
C ASP A 165 -2.04 7.07 -5.81
N SER A 166 -1.87 7.39 -4.53
CA SER A 166 -0.56 7.70 -3.96
C SER A 166 0.41 6.52 -3.98
N ASP A 167 -0.06 5.29 -3.75
CA ASP A 167 0.78 4.10 -3.83
C ASP A 167 1.41 3.93 -5.23
N ARG A 168 0.65 4.29 -6.27
CA ARG A 168 1.03 4.14 -7.69
C ARG A 168 1.98 5.26 -8.13
N VAL A 169 1.62 6.50 -7.80
CA VAL A 169 2.40 7.69 -8.13
C VAL A 169 3.77 7.63 -7.44
N LEU A 170 3.81 7.40 -6.14
CA LEU A 170 5.06 7.36 -5.38
C LEU A 170 5.94 6.16 -5.79
N TYR A 171 5.32 5.04 -6.21
CA TYR A 171 6.05 3.92 -6.78
C TYR A 171 6.80 4.30 -8.05
N GLU A 172 6.14 4.99 -8.99
CA GLU A 172 6.78 5.43 -10.24
C GLU A 172 7.82 6.54 -10.00
N LEU A 173 7.62 7.40 -9.00
CA LEU A 173 8.63 8.39 -8.59
C LEU A 173 9.89 7.71 -8.04
N ASP A 174 9.77 6.80 -7.08
CA ASP A 174 10.93 6.04 -6.59
C ASP A 174 11.62 5.28 -7.74
N LYS A 175 10.85 4.65 -8.62
CA LYS A 175 11.37 3.94 -9.77
C LYS A 175 12.10 4.87 -10.74
N LYS A 176 11.65 6.12 -10.92
CA LYS A 176 12.33 7.14 -11.74
C LYS A 176 13.66 7.56 -11.12
N TYR A 177 13.66 7.95 -9.84
CA TYR A 177 14.81 8.55 -9.17
C TYR A 177 15.83 7.53 -8.63
N ASN A 178 15.36 6.38 -8.17
CA ASN A 178 16.18 5.37 -7.47
C ASN A 178 16.31 4.06 -8.28
N LYS A 179 16.14 4.08 -9.60
CA LYS A 179 16.26 2.87 -10.46
C LYS A 179 17.55 2.09 -10.28
N HIS A 180 18.65 2.78 -9.97
CA HIS A 180 19.97 2.19 -9.81
C HIS A 180 20.24 1.63 -8.40
N ILE A 181 19.38 1.94 -7.43
CA ILE A 181 19.55 1.54 -6.04
C ILE A 181 18.72 0.27 -5.81
N LYS A 182 19.43 -0.85 -5.55
CA LYS A 182 18.80 -2.14 -5.28
C LYS A 182 17.94 -2.08 -4.02
N LEU A 183 16.80 -2.78 -4.06
CA LEU A 183 15.98 -3.03 -2.88
C LEU A 183 16.68 -4.08 -1.99
N LYS A 184 16.56 -3.91 -0.68
CA LYS A 184 17.11 -4.84 0.32
C LYS A 184 16.02 -5.80 0.76
N TYR A 185 16.25 -7.10 0.63
CA TYR A 185 15.32 -8.16 1.03
C TYR A 185 15.85 -8.99 2.20
#